data_AF-A0A6N3F5L9-F1
#
_entry.id   AF-A0A6N3F5L9-F1
#
_cell.length_a   1.000
_cell.length_b   1.000
_cell.length_c   1.000
_cell.angle_alpha   90.00
_cell.angle_beta   90.00
_cell.angle_gamma   90.00
#
_symmetry.space_group_name_H-M   'P 1'
#
loop_
_entity.id
_entity.type
_entity.pdbx_description
1 polymer ?
#
loop_
_entity_poly.entity_id
_entity_poly.type
_entity_poly.pdbx_seq_one_letter_code
_entity_poly.pdbx_strand_id
1 'polypeptide(L)'
;MSTENIAHEKRYRDWLAQYDAMFAPENRSPQQDEQFPLTDGYSIRSKAYIYDGDLHLCGSESELLDNEGKVRYAWRNLDTDGEFCSLFRHRNGKHYLIFRTELYGYSVLEVESGQEMHYVPACVHPEEGQKAEEVFIWAGADYDPDTDLLAVIGCIWACPYSTIVLDFSCPLQPQPPEHWLDLRHIVDPDDTRFDDIEFVRWDSDSLLLRGCDTEDDRWKEIAIQIEQIQQSLMEGKSVCHAKRIYGIRKNENDIRRNVL
;
A
#
# COMPACT_ATOMS: atom_id res chain seq x y z
N MET A 1 -4.44 -13.50 -13.11
CA MET A 1 -3.62 -13.10 -11.95
C MET A 1 -4.16 -13.87 -10.77
N SER A 2 -3.34 -14.62 -10.03
CA SER A 2 -3.80 -15.19 -8.76
C SER A 2 -3.67 -14.13 -7.68
N THR A 3 -4.77 -13.82 -7.02
CA THR A 3 -4.89 -12.80 -5.96
C THR A 3 -5.16 -13.42 -4.60
N GLU A 4 -4.99 -14.74 -4.50
CA GLU A 4 -5.08 -15.50 -3.25
C GLU A 4 -4.10 -14.93 -2.22
N ASN A 5 -4.52 -14.85 -0.96
CA ASN A 5 -3.69 -14.32 0.11
C ASN A 5 -2.71 -15.39 0.61
N ILE A 6 -1.42 -15.16 0.43
CA ILE A 6 -0.37 -16.11 0.79
C ILE A 6 0.37 -15.75 2.08
N ALA A 7 -0.01 -14.66 2.75
CA ALA A 7 0.71 -14.10 3.90
C ALA A 7 0.94 -15.12 5.04
N HIS A 8 0.09 -16.15 5.13
CA HIS A 8 0.16 -17.20 6.15
C HIS A 8 0.69 -18.55 5.63
N GLU A 9 0.99 -18.65 4.34
CA GLU A 9 1.52 -19.87 3.75
C GLU A 9 2.95 -20.13 4.20
N LYS A 10 3.34 -21.41 4.22
CA LYS A 10 4.70 -21.79 4.63
C LYS A 10 5.74 -21.24 3.65
N ARG A 11 5.48 -21.31 2.34
CA ARG A 11 6.42 -20.88 1.30
C ARG A 11 6.79 -19.40 1.41
N TYR A 12 5.82 -18.55 1.70
CA TYR A 12 6.04 -17.11 1.89
C TYR A 12 6.83 -16.84 3.17
N ARG A 13 6.51 -17.53 4.28
CA ARG A 13 7.28 -17.42 5.52
C ARG A 13 8.72 -17.93 5.41
N ASP A 14 8.93 -19.02 4.66
CA ASP A 14 10.28 -19.52 4.36
C ASP A 14 11.07 -18.53 3.47
N TRP A 15 10.39 -17.79 2.60
CA TRP A 15 11.00 -16.71 1.81
C TRP A 15 11.40 -15.54 2.73
N LEU A 16 10.49 -15.04 3.58
CA LEU A 16 10.80 -13.98 4.55
C LEU A 16 12.02 -14.33 5.43
N ALA A 17 12.11 -15.56 5.91
CA ALA A 17 13.19 -16.01 6.79
C ALA A 17 14.58 -15.95 6.13
N GLN A 18 14.67 -15.91 4.79
CA GLN A 18 15.95 -15.76 4.09
C GLN A 18 16.57 -14.38 4.30
N TYR A 19 15.75 -13.38 4.66
CA TYR A 19 16.16 -12.00 4.86
C TYR A 19 16.41 -11.62 6.31
N ASP A 20 16.32 -12.57 7.26
CA ASP A 20 16.57 -12.29 8.68
C ASP A 20 17.98 -11.72 8.93
N ALA A 21 18.95 -12.11 8.11
CA ALA A 21 20.32 -11.60 8.18
C ALA A 21 20.42 -10.10 7.89
N MET A 22 19.46 -9.52 7.14
CA MET A 22 19.40 -8.08 6.88
C MET A 22 19.24 -7.29 8.19
N PHE A 23 18.51 -7.82 9.17
CA PHE A 23 18.23 -7.16 10.45
C PHE A 23 19.32 -7.38 11.51
N ALA A 24 20.54 -7.74 11.10
CA ALA A 24 21.67 -7.87 11.99
C ALA A 24 22.19 -6.48 12.45
N PRO A 25 22.74 -6.34 13.67
CA PRO A 25 23.25 -5.06 14.19
C PRO A 25 24.28 -4.37 13.29
N GLU A 26 25.09 -5.12 12.55
CA GLU A 26 26.08 -4.64 11.60
C GLU A 26 25.49 -3.90 10.39
N ASN A 27 24.23 -4.19 10.04
CA ASN A 27 23.52 -3.56 8.92
C ASN A 27 22.73 -2.32 9.36
N ARG A 28 22.79 -1.94 10.63
CA ARG A 28 22.08 -0.76 11.14
C ARG A 28 22.57 0.52 10.48
N SER A 29 21.63 1.37 10.09
CA SER A 29 21.88 2.72 9.58
C SER A 29 21.22 3.79 10.47
N PRO A 30 21.78 4.11 11.65
CA PRO A 30 21.14 5.01 12.61
C PRO A 30 20.91 6.44 12.08
N GLN A 31 21.64 6.86 11.04
CA GLN A 31 21.46 8.17 10.41
C GLN A 31 20.13 8.28 9.66
N GLN A 32 19.50 7.14 9.35
CA GLN A 32 18.19 7.04 8.68
C GLN A 32 17.08 6.58 9.63
N ASP A 33 17.35 6.53 10.95
CA ASP A 33 16.29 6.29 11.92
C ASP A 33 15.31 7.44 11.92
N GLU A 34 14.02 7.10 12.02
CA GLU A 34 12.94 8.08 12.04
C GLU A 34 12.10 7.95 13.30
N GLN A 35 11.61 9.08 13.78
CA GLN A 35 10.56 9.11 14.78
C GLN A 35 9.60 10.24 14.45
N PHE A 36 8.32 9.90 14.26
CA PHE A 36 7.31 10.87 13.88
C PHE A 36 5.98 10.62 14.62
N PRO A 37 5.23 11.68 14.92
CA PRO A 37 3.93 11.55 15.57
C PRO A 37 2.86 11.02 14.61
N LEU A 38 1.88 10.33 15.16
CA LEU A 38 0.63 9.94 14.53
C LEU A 38 -0.54 10.65 15.23
N THR A 39 -1.77 10.41 14.77
CA THR A 39 -2.98 10.93 15.42
C THR A 39 -3.16 10.37 16.84
N ASP A 40 -3.99 11.03 17.63
CA ASP A 40 -4.46 10.58 18.95
C ASP A 40 -3.34 10.22 19.95
N GLY A 41 -2.17 10.85 19.80
CA GLY A 41 -1.04 10.74 20.72
C GLY A 41 -0.16 9.51 20.50
N TYR A 42 -0.38 8.75 19.43
CA TYR A 42 0.52 7.68 19.00
C TYR A 42 1.74 8.24 18.28
N SER A 43 2.80 7.44 18.16
CA SER A 43 3.96 7.77 17.33
C SER A 43 4.62 6.50 16.77
N ILE A 44 5.37 6.65 15.69
CA ILE A 44 6.23 5.59 15.17
C ILE A 44 7.67 5.89 15.53
N ARG A 45 8.40 4.85 15.91
CA ARG A 45 9.86 4.83 15.91
C ARG A 45 10.33 3.76 14.93
N SER A 46 11.08 4.16 13.91
CA SER A 46 11.60 3.28 12.86
C SER A 46 13.13 3.25 12.89
N LYS A 47 13.68 2.04 12.80
CA LYS A 47 15.11 1.76 12.74
C LYS A 47 15.46 1.28 11.34
N ALA A 48 16.34 1.99 10.65
CA ALA A 48 16.76 1.62 9.29
C ALA A 48 17.88 0.57 9.24
N TYR A 49 17.82 -0.32 8.25
CA TYR A 49 18.82 -1.33 7.98
C TYR A 49 19.20 -1.28 6.49
N ILE A 50 20.50 -1.33 6.20
CA ILE A 50 21.04 -1.40 4.84
C ILE A 50 21.93 -2.63 4.77
N TYR A 51 21.62 -3.52 3.84
CA TYR A 51 22.39 -4.74 3.60
C TYR A 51 23.01 -4.70 2.20
N ASP A 52 24.34 -4.68 2.16
CA ASP A 52 25.16 -4.68 0.96
C ASP A 52 25.77 -6.08 0.71
N GLY A 53 24.91 -7.09 0.57
CA GLY A 53 25.33 -8.45 0.26
C GLY A 53 25.39 -8.72 -1.25
N ASP A 54 24.83 -9.85 -1.67
CA ASP A 54 24.61 -10.15 -3.10
C ASP A 54 23.63 -9.17 -3.76
N LEU A 55 22.83 -8.49 -2.94
CA LEU A 55 21.82 -7.50 -3.31
C LEU A 55 21.95 -6.30 -2.35
N HIS A 56 21.64 -5.11 -2.86
CA HIS A 56 21.47 -3.92 -2.04
C HIS A 56 20.03 -3.86 -1.56
N LEU A 57 19.82 -4.04 -0.26
CA LEU A 57 18.50 -4.05 0.37
C LEU A 57 18.42 -2.96 1.44
N CYS A 58 17.25 -2.30 1.51
CA CYS A 58 16.92 -1.32 2.52
C CYS A 58 15.64 -1.75 3.23
N GLY A 59 15.72 -1.94 4.54
CA GLY A 59 14.59 -2.38 5.37
C GLY A 59 14.46 -1.57 6.66
N SER A 60 13.37 -1.79 7.38
CA SER A 60 13.08 -1.09 8.62
C SER A 60 12.57 -2.03 9.73
N GLU A 61 12.89 -1.73 10.98
CA GLU A 61 12.18 -2.23 12.16
C GLU A 61 11.40 -1.08 12.80
N SER A 62 10.08 -1.16 12.74
CA SER A 62 9.19 -0.10 13.19
C SER A 62 8.41 -0.50 14.44
N GLU A 63 8.20 0.45 15.34
CA GLU A 63 7.47 0.29 16.59
C GLU A 63 6.38 1.36 16.69
N LEU A 64 5.13 0.92 16.91
CA LEU A 64 4.03 1.80 17.30
C LEU A 64 4.09 2.05 18.80
N LEU A 65 4.21 3.32 19.19
CA LEU A 65 4.27 3.78 20.57
C LEU A 65 2.95 4.47 20.94
N ASP A 66 2.45 4.22 22.16
CA ASP A 66 1.36 5.02 22.72
C ASP A 66 1.85 6.36 23.31
N ASN A 67 0.92 7.14 23.87
CA ASN A 67 1.19 8.45 24.46
C ASN A 67 2.11 8.41 25.69
N GLU A 68 2.31 7.25 26.31
CA GLU A 68 3.27 7.04 27.40
C GLU A 68 4.64 6.56 26.89
N GLY A 69 4.79 6.40 25.57
CA GLY A 69 6.00 5.90 24.93
C GLY A 69 6.15 4.38 25.03
N LYS A 70 5.10 3.65 25.40
CA LYS A 70 5.12 2.19 25.48
C LYS A 70 4.89 1.58 24.09
N VAL A 71 5.69 0.58 23.75
CA VAL A 71 5.52 -0.20 22.52
C VAL A 71 4.21 -0.97 22.58
N ARG A 72 3.33 -0.69 21.61
CA ARG A 72 2.06 -1.36 21.39
C ARG A 72 2.20 -2.50 20.39
N TYR A 73 3.02 -2.31 19.37
CA TYR A 73 3.24 -3.25 18.29
C TYR A 73 4.58 -2.98 17.61
N ALA A 74 5.17 -4.00 17.00
CA ALA A 74 6.40 -3.88 16.23
C ALA A 74 6.32 -4.75 14.98
N TRP A 75 6.89 -4.27 13.88
CA TRP A 75 6.96 -5.01 12.63
C TRP A 75 8.27 -4.75 11.90
N ARG A 76 8.55 -5.61 10.94
CA ARG A 76 9.65 -5.46 10.01
C ARG A 76 9.11 -5.14 8.63
N ASN A 77 9.82 -4.28 7.91
CA ASN A 77 9.60 -4.07 6.50
C ASN A 77 10.87 -4.42 5.72
N LEU A 78 10.72 -5.26 4.70
CA LEU A 78 11.81 -5.70 3.85
C LEU A 78 12.18 -4.69 2.75
N ASP A 79 11.31 -3.71 2.51
CA ASP A 79 11.45 -2.78 1.40
C ASP A 79 11.00 -1.37 1.83
N THR A 80 11.95 -0.45 1.92
CA THR A 80 11.69 0.96 2.28
C THR A 80 11.18 1.81 1.11
N ASP A 81 11.15 1.31 -0.13
CA ASP A 81 10.68 2.05 -1.28
C ASP A 81 9.16 2.24 -1.20
N GLY A 82 8.76 3.52 -1.09
CA GLY A 82 7.37 3.89 -0.85
C GLY A 82 6.82 3.35 0.48
N GLU A 83 7.69 3.06 1.46
CA GLU A 83 7.25 2.69 2.79
C GLU A 83 6.36 3.78 3.38
N PHE A 84 5.24 3.34 3.97
CA PHE A 84 4.34 4.22 4.67
C PHE A 84 3.67 3.47 5.82
N CYS A 85 3.13 4.24 6.75
CA CYS A 85 2.09 3.77 7.65
C CYS A 85 1.08 4.90 7.88
N SER A 86 -0.18 4.53 8.12
CA SER A 86 -1.26 5.47 8.37
C SER A 86 -2.11 4.97 9.53
N LEU A 87 -2.31 5.83 10.53
CA LEU A 87 -3.14 5.56 11.69
C LEU A 87 -4.35 6.46 11.67
N PHE A 88 -5.53 5.86 11.79
CA PHE A 88 -6.78 6.58 11.87
C PHE A 88 -7.73 5.91 12.87
N ARG A 89 -8.71 6.70 13.30
CA ARG A 89 -9.82 6.22 14.11
C ARG A 89 -10.95 5.79 13.20
N HIS A 90 -11.29 4.51 13.23
CA HIS A 90 -12.39 3.95 12.46
C HIS A 90 -13.74 4.32 13.08
N ARG A 91 -14.82 4.30 12.28
CA ARG A 91 -16.19 4.58 12.74
C ARG A 91 -16.62 3.73 13.93
N ASN A 92 -16.12 2.50 14.03
CA ASN A 92 -16.38 1.60 15.16
C ASN A 92 -15.72 2.05 16.49
N GLY A 93 -14.98 3.16 16.47
CA GLY A 93 -14.38 3.81 17.64
C GLY A 93 -12.96 3.34 17.99
N LYS A 94 -12.42 2.34 17.28
CA LYS A 94 -11.08 1.77 17.46
C LYS A 94 -10.05 2.39 16.53
N HIS A 95 -8.77 2.20 16.82
CA HIS A 95 -7.68 2.65 15.96
C HIS A 95 -7.19 1.51 15.07
N TYR A 96 -6.96 1.84 13.80
CA TYR A 96 -6.37 0.93 12.84
C TYR A 96 -5.11 1.56 12.25
N LEU A 97 -4.01 0.80 12.31
CA LEU A 97 -2.77 1.14 11.63
C LEU A 97 -2.69 0.32 10.35
N ILE A 98 -2.61 0.99 9.21
CA ILE A 98 -2.24 0.39 7.93
C ILE A 98 -0.74 0.57 7.73
N PHE A 99 -0.04 -0.49 7.35
CA PHE A 99 1.40 -0.47 7.13
C PHE A 99 1.81 -1.55 6.12
N ARG A 100 3.06 -1.48 5.66
CA ARG A 100 3.66 -2.48 4.78
C ARG A 100 4.75 -3.27 5.51
N THR A 101 4.96 -4.50 5.04
CA THR A 101 6.05 -5.39 5.49
C THR A 101 6.98 -5.80 4.34
N GLU A 102 6.59 -5.50 3.09
CA GLU A 102 7.35 -5.67 1.85
C GLU A 102 6.77 -4.73 0.79
N LEU A 103 7.25 -4.81 -0.47
CA LEU A 103 6.78 -3.99 -1.58
C LEU A 103 5.30 -4.17 -1.92
N TYR A 104 4.83 -5.42 -1.94
CA TYR A 104 3.48 -5.77 -2.37
C TYR A 104 2.58 -6.20 -1.22
N GLY A 105 1.29 -5.91 -1.38
CA GLY A 105 0.32 -6.20 -0.34
C GLY A 105 0.28 -5.12 0.74
N TYR A 106 -0.41 -5.41 1.83
CA TYR A 106 -0.61 -4.48 2.93
C TYR A 106 -0.96 -5.23 4.21
N SER A 107 -0.79 -4.55 5.34
CA SER A 107 -1.09 -5.07 6.66
C SER A 107 -1.97 -4.09 7.43
N VAL A 108 -2.81 -4.61 8.31
CA VAL A 108 -3.70 -3.84 9.17
C VAL A 108 -3.58 -4.35 10.60
N LEU A 109 -3.41 -3.44 11.55
CA LEU A 109 -3.43 -3.72 12.99
C LEU A 109 -4.61 -2.98 13.64
N GLU A 110 -5.46 -3.70 14.38
CA GLU A 110 -6.38 -3.10 15.35
C GLU A 110 -5.63 -2.85 16.67
N VAL A 111 -5.37 -1.59 17.01
CA VAL A 111 -4.42 -1.23 18.08
C VAL A 111 -4.88 -1.66 19.48
N GLU A 112 -6.18 -1.60 19.76
CA GLU A 112 -6.73 -1.91 21.06
C GLU A 112 -6.60 -3.39 21.43
N SER A 113 -6.88 -4.29 20.47
CA SER A 113 -6.82 -5.74 20.70
C SER A 113 -5.48 -6.36 20.31
N GLY A 114 -4.72 -5.70 19.45
CA GLY A 114 -3.51 -6.26 18.85
C GLY A 114 -3.80 -7.29 17.75
N GLN A 115 -5.04 -7.37 17.25
CA GLN A 115 -5.36 -8.22 16.11
C GLN A 115 -4.78 -7.66 14.82
N GLU A 116 -4.19 -8.53 14.01
CA GLU A 116 -3.56 -8.18 12.75
C GLU A 116 -4.20 -8.93 11.58
N MET A 117 -4.11 -8.32 10.40
CA MET A 117 -4.41 -8.93 9.12
C MET A 117 -3.27 -8.58 8.16
N HIS A 118 -2.75 -9.60 7.48
CA HIS A 118 -1.75 -9.44 6.44
C HIS A 118 -2.32 -9.94 5.13
N TYR A 119 -2.16 -9.16 4.06
CA TYR A 119 -2.53 -9.54 2.71
C TYR A 119 -1.31 -9.47 1.81
N VAL A 120 -0.95 -10.61 1.20
CA VAL A 120 0.08 -10.71 0.17
C VAL A 120 -0.49 -11.46 -1.03
N PRO A 121 -0.54 -10.86 -2.23
CA PRO A 121 -1.12 -11.50 -3.40
C PRO A 121 -0.21 -12.59 -3.99
N ALA A 122 -0.75 -13.78 -4.22
CA ALA A 122 0.01 -14.93 -4.73
C ALA A 122 0.77 -14.66 -6.04
N CYS A 123 0.30 -13.76 -6.89
CA CYS A 123 0.94 -13.48 -8.17
C CYS A 123 2.32 -12.80 -8.07
N VAL A 124 2.63 -12.13 -6.96
CA VAL A 124 3.95 -11.49 -6.77
C VAL A 124 5.01 -12.49 -6.31
N HIS A 125 4.55 -13.56 -5.64
CA HIS A 125 5.35 -14.71 -5.22
C HIS A 125 4.77 -15.97 -5.86
N PRO A 126 4.95 -16.16 -7.17
CA PRO A 126 4.31 -17.27 -7.89
C PRO A 126 4.98 -18.61 -7.54
N GLU A 127 4.32 -19.73 -7.89
CA GLU A 127 4.92 -21.05 -7.75
C GLU A 127 6.12 -21.24 -8.70
N GLU A 128 6.96 -22.23 -8.42
CA GLU A 128 8.13 -22.53 -9.26
C GLU A 128 7.73 -22.75 -10.73
N GLY A 129 8.41 -22.05 -11.64
CA GLY A 129 8.13 -22.10 -13.08
C GLY A 129 7.07 -21.13 -13.59
N GLN A 130 6.37 -20.41 -12.70
CA GLN A 130 5.46 -19.32 -13.07
C GLN A 130 6.18 -17.97 -13.06
N LYS A 131 5.64 -17.00 -13.82
CA LYS A 131 6.19 -15.63 -13.86
C LYS A 131 5.47 -14.76 -12.85
N ALA A 132 6.23 -13.97 -12.08
CA ALA A 132 5.67 -12.99 -11.18
C ALA A 132 4.88 -11.93 -11.97
N GLU A 133 3.83 -11.41 -11.36
CA GLU A 133 3.01 -10.34 -11.91
C GLU A 133 2.98 -9.15 -10.96
N GLU A 134 2.96 -7.96 -11.53
CA GLU A 134 2.84 -6.70 -10.82
C GLU A 134 1.41 -6.50 -10.27
N VAL A 135 1.32 -5.91 -9.08
CA VAL A 135 0.09 -5.46 -8.44
C VAL A 135 0.27 -4.03 -7.94
N PHE A 136 -0.83 -3.36 -7.60
CA PHE A 136 -0.79 -1.99 -7.11
C PHE A 136 -0.01 -1.93 -5.79
N ILE A 137 1.06 -1.13 -5.78
CA ILE A 137 1.94 -0.88 -4.64
C ILE A 137 1.30 0.24 -3.82
N TRP A 138 1.00 -0.05 -2.55
CA TRP A 138 0.45 0.95 -1.64
C TRP A 138 1.60 1.85 -1.13
N ALA A 139 1.43 3.16 -1.23
CA ALA A 139 2.41 4.17 -0.78
C ALA A 139 1.79 5.23 0.16
N GLY A 140 0.48 5.17 0.39
CA GLY A 140 -0.25 6.03 1.30
C GLY A 140 -1.68 5.55 1.45
N ALA A 141 -2.32 5.88 2.57
CA ALA A 141 -3.71 5.52 2.81
C ALA A 141 -4.42 6.57 3.67
N ASP A 142 -5.65 6.90 3.30
CA ASP A 142 -6.50 7.88 3.99
C ASP A 142 -7.94 7.35 4.08
N TYR A 143 -8.52 7.35 5.29
CA TYR A 143 -9.80 6.73 5.61
C TYR A 143 -10.86 7.77 5.88
N ASP A 144 -12.04 7.57 5.29
CA ASP A 144 -13.22 8.38 5.55
C ASP A 144 -14.20 7.71 6.53
N PRO A 145 -14.38 8.26 7.75
CA PRO A 145 -15.34 7.72 8.72
C PRO A 145 -16.80 7.90 8.32
N ASP A 146 -17.13 8.77 7.36
CA ASP A 146 -18.51 9.03 6.93
C ASP A 146 -19.02 8.04 5.86
N THR A 147 -18.11 7.32 5.19
CA THR A 147 -18.46 6.32 4.17
C THR A 147 -17.87 4.93 4.39
N ASP A 148 -16.95 4.78 5.36
CA ASP A 148 -16.12 3.57 5.54
C ASP A 148 -15.24 3.25 4.32
N LEU A 149 -14.94 4.22 3.47
CA LEU A 149 -14.04 4.07 2.32
C LEU A 149 -12.59 4.36 2.71
N LEU A 150 -11.67 3.66 2.05
CA LEU A 150 -10.24 3.90 2.13
C LEU A 150 -9.71 4.30 0.76
N ALA A 151 -9.10 5.49 0.67
CA ALA A 151 -8.34 5.93 -0.48
C ALA A 151 -6.88 5.50 -0.28
N VAL A 152 -6.30 4.87 -1.28
CA VAL A 152 -4.92 4.40 -1.25
C VAL A 152 -4.17 5.01 -2.43
N ILE A 153 -3.08 5.68 -2.12
CA ILE A 153 -2.19 6.32 -3.07
C ILE A 153 -1.10 5.31 -3.42
N GLY A 154 -0.73 5.22 -4.69
CA GLY A 154 0.29 4.28 -5.12
C GLY A 154 0.40 4.17 -6.62
N CYS A 155 1.07 3.13 -7.09
CA CYS A 155 1.23 2.87 -8.52
C CYS A 155 1.39 1.38 -8.80
N ILE A 156 1.25 1.01 -10.06
CA ILE A 156 1.90 -0.21 -10.58
C ILE A 156 3.36 0.16 -10.84
N TRP A 157 4.30 -0.76 -10.58
CA TRP A 157 5.73 -0.48 -10.73
C TRP A 157 6.06 0.23 -12.05
N ALA A 158 6.84 1.32 -11.93
CA ALA A 158 7.26 2.19 -13.04
C ALA A 158 6.11 2.80 -13.87
N CYS A 159 4.89 2.82 -13.33
CA CYS A 159 3.76 3.56 -13.89
C CYS A 159 3.54 4.85 -13.08
N PRO A 160 2.83 5.84 -13.67
CA PRO A 160 2.40 7.01 -12.94
C PRO A 160 1.56 6.66 -11.70
N TYR A 161 1.53 7.56 -10.74
CA TYR A 161 0.70 7.43 -9.56
C TYR A 161 -0.79 7.42 -9.93
N SER A 162 -1.54 6.62 -9.19
CA SER A 162 -3.00 6.66 -9.17
C SER A 162 -3.50 6.60 -7.73
N THR A 163 -4.82 6.72 -7.60
CA THR A 163 -5.53 6.50 -6.35
C THR A 163 -6.55 5.40 -6.55
N ILE A 164 -6.45 4.34 -5.74
CA ILE A 164 -7.48 3.31 -5.66
C ILE A 164 -8.39 3.59 -4.45
N VAL A 165 -9.64 3.14 -4.52
CA VAL A 165 -10.57 3.17 -3.39
C VAL A 165 -11.13 1.77 -3.14
N LEU A 166 -11.32 1.42 -1.89
CA LEU A 166 -11.94 0.15 -1.47
C LEU A 166 -12.85 0.35 -0.25
N ASP A 167 -13.77 -0.61 -0.05
CA ASP A 167 -14.58 -0.72 1.16
C ASP A 167 -13.71 -1.18 2.34
N PHE A 168 -13.71 -0.38 3.40
CA PHE A 168 -12.94 -0.62 4.62
C PHE A 168 -13.81 -0.75 5.87
N SER A 169 -15.11 -1.04 5.70
CA SER A 169 -16.07 -1.27 6.80
C SER A 169 -15.69 -2.46 7.70
N CYS A 170 -14.90 -3.41 7.18
CA CYS A 170 -14.35 -4.56 7.91
C CYS A 170 -12.81 -4.59 7.79
N PRO A 171 -12.07 -3.76 8.56
CA PRO A 171 -10.62 -3.56 8.39
C PRO A 171 -9.73 -4.82 8.45
N LEU A 172 -10.15 -5.83 9.22
CA LEU A 172 -9.42 -7.09 9.40
C LEU A 172 -9.83 -8.17 8.39
N GLN A 173 -10.69 -7.85 7.43
CA GLN A 173 -10.99 -8.71 6.30
C GLN A 173 -10.11 -8.29 5.11
N PRO A 174 -9.30 -9.19 4.54
CA PRO A 174 -8.49 -8.87 3.38
C PRO A 174 -9.37 -8.53 2.18
N GLN A 175 -9.02 -7.45 1.48
CA GLN A 175 -9.66 -7.03 0.23
C GLN A 175 -8.67 -7.30 -0.90
N PRO A 176 -8.86 -8.37 -1.70
CA PRO A 176 -8.00 -8.61 -2.84
C PRO A 176 -8.23 -7.57 -3.96
N PRO A 177 -7.29 -7.43 -4.92
CA PRO A 177 -7.32 -6.44 -6.00
C PRO A 177 -8.62 -6.35 -6.83
N GLU A 178 -9.43 -7.41 -6.85
CA GLU A 178 -10.75 -7.42 -7.49
C GLU A 178 -11.75 -6.46 -6.83
N HIS A 179 -11.50 -6.04 -5.59
CA HIS A 179 -12.33 -5.10 -4.84
C HIS A 179 -11.74 -3.68 -4.76
N TRP A 180 -10.63 -3.43 -5.45
CA TRP A 180 -10.02 -2.11 -5.52
C TRP A 180 -10.51 -1.40 -6.77
N LEU A 181 -11.05 -0.19 -6.63
CA LEU A 181 -11.46 0.67 -7.73
C LEU A 181 -10.36 1.68 -8.03
N ASP A 182 -9.71 1.58 -9.19
CA ASP A 182 -8.81 2.63 -9.69
C ASP A 182 -9.64 3.84 -10.14
N LEU A 183 -9.46 4.99 -9.47
CA LEU A 183 -10.20 6.21 -9.79
C LEU A 183 -9.84 6.77 -11.16
N ARG A 184 -8.72 6.35 -11.78
CA ARG A 184 -8.41 6.64 -13.19
C ARG A 184 -9.55 6.22 -14.12
N HIS A 185 -10.21 5.10 -13.86
CA HIS A 185 -11.34 4.64 -14.65
C HIS A 185 -12.57 5.56 -14.59
N ILE A 186 -12.62 6.48 -13.63
CA ILE A 186 -13.68 7.49 -13.50
C ILE A 186 -13.25 8.81 -14.14
N VAL A 187 -12.02 9.27 -13.86
CA VAL A 187 -11.59 10.63 -14.22
C VAL A 187 -10.91 10.73 -15.59
N ASP A 188 -10.30 9.64 -16.06
CA ASP A 188 -9.62 9.55 -17.35
C ASP A 188 -9.78 8.13 -17.92
N PRO A 189 -11.02 7.74 -18.31
CA PRO A 189 -11.31 6.38 -18.76
C PRO A 189 -10.59 6.00 -20.07
N ASP A 190 -10.15 6.99 -20.84
CA ASP A 190 -9.42 6.79 -22.09
C ASP A 190 -7.89 6.76 -21.88
N ASP A 191 -7.40 7.06 -20.67
CA ASP A 191 -5.98 7.09 -20.29
C ASP A 191 -5.14 8.00 -21.20
N THR A 192 -5.58 9.25 -21.38
CA THR A 192 -4.94 10.20 -22.31
C THR A 192 -4.63 11.55 -21.71
N ARG A 193 -5.33 11.92 -20.64
CA ARG A 193 -5.36 13.28 -20.12
C ARG A 193 -4.44 13.46 -18.93
N PHE A 194 -4.37 12.49 -18.03
CA PHE A 194 -3.60 12.62 -16.80
C PHE A 194 -2.48 11.58 -16.74
N ASP A 195 -1.25 12.06 -16.48
CA ASP A 195 -0.11 11.19 -16.20
C ASP A 195 -0.29 10.63 -14.78
N ASP A 196 -0.08 11.45 -13.76
CA ASP A 196 -0.36 11.14 -12.36
C ASP A 196 -1.77 11.56 -11.92
N ILE A 197 -2.39 10.75 -11.06
CA ILE A 197 -3.66 11.05 -10.37
C ILE A 197 -3.47 10.81 -8.87
N GLU A 198 -3.52 11.88 -8.08
CA GLU A 198 -3.24 11.84 -6.65
C GLU A 198 -4.44 12.25 -5.80
N PHE A 199 -4.61 11.56 -4.68
CA PHE A 199 -5.54 11.93 -3.61
C PHE A 199 -5.14 13.26 -2.98
N VAL A 200 -6.14 14.11 -2.73
CA VAL A 200 -5.96 15.38 -2.00
C VAL A 200 -6.65 15.33 -0.65
N ARG A 201 -7.95 15.03 -0.62
CA ARG A 201 -8.76 14.93 0.61
C ARG A 201 -10.14 14.35 0.35
N TRP A 202 -10.79 13.93 1.42
CA TRP A 202 -12.24 13.77 1.48
C TRP A 202 -12.93 15.12 1.76
N ASP A 203 -14.09 15.33 1.13
CA ASP A 203 -15.06 16.39 1.41
C ASP A 203 -16.43 15.73 1.71
N SER A 204 -17.41 16.47 2.20
CA SER A 204 -18.66 15.91 2.75
C SER A 204 -19.46 14.99 1.82
N ASP A 205 -19.37 15.21 0.50
CA ASP A 205 -20.10 14.45 -0.54
C ASP A 205 -19.18 14.05 -1.70
N SER A 206 -17.87 14.31 -1.60
CA SER A 206 -16.93 14.06 -2.68
C SER A 206 -15.53 13.69 -2.20
N LEU A 207 -14.77 13.04 -3.07
CA LEU A 207 -13.33 12.87 -2.93
C LEU A 207 -12.66 13.82 -3.93
N LEU A 208 -11.70 14.60 -3.45
CA LEU A 208 -10.91 15.49 -4.29
C LEU A 208 -9.59 14.81 -4.69
N LEU A 209 -9.35 14.79 -6.00
CA LEU A 209 -8.10 14.41 -6.63
C LEU A 209 -7.42 15.62 -7.27
N ARG A 210 -6.13 15.45 -7.59
CA ARG A 210 -5.44 16.28 -8.58
C ARG A 210 -4.81 15.38 -9.63
N GLY A 211 -4.96 15.76 -10.90
CA GLY A 211 -4.32 15.08 -12.03
C GLY A 211 -3.25 15.96 -12.68
N CYS A 212 -2.10 15.41 -13.03
CA CYS A 212 -1.07 16.10 -13.81
C CYS A 212 -1.43 16.00 -15.30
N ASP A 213 -1.85 17.11 -15.91
CA ASP A 213 -2.37 17.11 -17.27
C ASP A 213 -1.26 16.97 -18.32
N THR A 214 -1.42 16.03 -19.24
CA THR A 214 -0.41 15.65 -20.24
C THR A 214 -0.19 16.72 -21.32
N GLU A 215 -1.13 17.67 -21.49
CA GLU A 215 -0.99 18.73 -22.48
C GLU A 215 -0.10 19.88 -22.02
N ASP A 216 -0.12 20.23 -20.73
CA ASP A 216 0.53 21.41 -20.19
C ASP A 216 1.34 21.21 -18.90
N ASP A 217 1.48 19.97 -18.44
CA ASP A 217 2.19 19.55 -17.21
C ASP A 217 1.67 20.26 -15.94
N ARG A 218 0.41 20.69 -15.93
CA ARG A 218 -0.20 21.38 -14.78
C ARG A 218 -1.13 20.46 -14.01
N TRP A 219 -1.06 20.60 -12.68
CA TRP A 219 -2.00 19.96 -11.76
C TRP A 219 -3.38 20.60 -11.86
N LYS A 220 -4.41 19.77 -12.06
CA LYS A 220 -5.82 20.17 -12.13
C LYS A 220 -6.63 19.40 -11.10
N GLU A 221 -7.42 20.12 -10.31
CA GLU A 221 -8.30 19.50 -9.31
C GLU A 221 -9.52 18.83 -9.96
N ILE A 222 -9.90 17.67 -9.44
CA ILE A 222 -11.00 16.85 -9.94
C ILE A 222 -11.78 16.32 -8.73
N ALA A 223 -13.04 16.72 -8.60
CA ALA A 223 -13.91 16.20 -7.56
C ALA A 223 -14.76 15.04 -8.11
N ILE A 224 -14.77 13.91 -7.40
CA ILE A 224 -15.62 12.75 -7.70
C ILE A 224 -16.65 12.61 -6.60
N GLN A 225 -17.92 12.44 -6.95
CA GLN A 225 -18.98 12.26 -5.97
C GLN A 225 -18.86 10.89 -5.28
N ILE A 226 -19.06 10.85 -3.97
CA ILE A 226 -19.02 9.59 -3.19
C ILE A 226 -20.01 8.56 -3.73
N GLU A 227 -21.22 8.99 -4.11
CA GLU A 227 -22.25 8.11 -4.68
C GLU A 227 -21.74 7.41 -5.96
N GLN A 228 -20.99 8.13 -6.80
CA GLN A 228 -20.41 7.59 -8.03
C GLN A 228 -19.32 6.54 -7.74
N ILE A 229 -18.50 6.77 -6.71
CA ILE A 229 -17.48 5.82 -6.25
C ILE A 229 -18.16 4.55 -5.75
N GLN A 230 -19.14 4.67 -4.86
CA GLN A 230 -19.89 3.55 -4.31
C GLN A 230 -20.61 2.75 -5.40
N GLN A 231 -21.23 3.43 -6.37
CA GLN A 231 -21.84 2.76 -7.52
C GLN A 231 -20.80 1.97 -8.32
N SER A 232 -19.63 2.55 -8.58
CA SER A 232 -18.56 1.89 -9.34
C SER A 232 -17.96 0.68 -8.62
N LEU A 233 -17.88 0.73 -7.28
CA LEU A 233 -17.50 -0.41 -6.44
C LEU A 233 -18.54 -1.55 -6.54
N MET A 234 -19.84 -1.21 -6.47
CA MET A 234 -20.92 -2.20 -6.62
C MET A 234 -20.95 -2.84 -8.03
N GLU A 235 -20.59 -2.08 -9.07
CA GLU A 235 -20.49 -2.56 -10.45
C GLU A 235 -19.25 -3.45 -10.71
N GLY A 236 -18.31 -3.53 -9.76
CA GLY A 236 -17.13 -4.40 -9.87
C GLY A 236 -16.05 -3.89 -10.84
N LYS A 237 -15.92 -2.57 -11.01
CA LYS A 237 -14.83 -1.97 -11.80
C LYS A 237 -13.50 -2.09 -11.04
N SER A 238 -12.78 -3.19 -11.26
CA SER A 238 -11.57 -3.51 -10.47
C SER A 238 -10.24 -3.15 -11.12
N VAL A 239 -9.20 -2.94 -10.30
CA VAL A 239 -7.79 -2.74 -10.70
C VAL A 239 -7.26 -3.90 -11.54
N CYS A 240 -7.80 -5.13 -11.43
CA CYS A 240 -7.35 -6.28 -12.22
C CYS A 240 -7.47 -6.09 -13.76
N HIS A 241 -8.22 -5.10 -14.23
CA HIS A 241 -8.32 -4.74 -15.66
C HIS A 241 -7.17 -3.85 -16.17
N ALA A 242 -6.34 -3.30 -15.27
CA ALA A 242 -5.24 -2.38 -15.57
C ALA A 242 -4.12 -2.98 -16.45
N LYS A 243 -4.03 -4.31 -16.57
CA LYS A 243 -3.10 -4.98 -17.51
C LYS A 243 -3.27 -4.53 -18.97
N ARG A 244 -4.44 -4.00 -19.34
CA ARG A 244 -4.69 -3.47 -20.69
C ARG A 244 -4.28 -2.01 -20.87
N ILE A 245 -4.21 -1.24 -19.79
CA ILE A 245 -4.03 0.22 -19.83
C ILE A 245 -2.53 0.55 -19.88
N TYR A 246 -1.73 0.00 -18.98
CA TYR A 246 -0.33 0.42 -18.80
C TYR A 246 0.70 -0.15 -19.80
N GLY A 247 0.29 -0.88 -20.86
CA GLY A 247 1.18 -1.21 -22.00
C GLY A 247 2.57 -1.76 -21.65
N ILE A 248 2.73 -2.53 -20.56
CA ILE A 248 4.04 -2.88 -19.98
C ILE A 248 4.86 -3.73 -20.96
N ARG A 249 5.91 -3.16 -21.57
CA ARG A 249 6.97 -3.90 -22.26
C ARG A 249 7.98 -4.38 -21.22
N LYS A 250 8.01 -5.69 -20.99
CA LYS A 250 8.84 -6.34 -19.98
C LYS A 250 10.33 -6.28 -20.33
N ASN A 251 11.16 -5.95 -19.34
CA ASN A 251 12.54 -6.43 -19.25
C ASN A 251 12.61 -7.42 -18.08
N GLU A 252 13.03 -8.66 -18.32
CA GLU A 252 12.98 -9.76 -17.34
C GLU A 252 13.91 -9.56 -16.12
N ASN A 253 14.79 -8.55 -16.17
CA ASN A 253 15.74 -8.24 -15.10
C ASN A 253 15.20 -7.29 -14.02
N ASP A 254 14.14 -6.51 -14.29
CA ASP A 254 13.63 -5.52 -13.32
C ASP A 254 12.68 -6.14 -12.29
N ILE A 255 11.83 -7.09 -12.71
CA ILE A 255 10.94 -7.82 -11.78
C ILE A 255 11.78 -8.67 -10.82
N ARG A 256 12.89 -9.23 -11.29
CA ARG A 256 13.78 -10.00 -10.40
C ARG A 256 14.29 -9.12 -9.28
N ARG A 257 14.67 -7.86 -9.50
CA ARG A 257 15.12 -6.95 -8.42
C ARG A 257 14.07 -6.71 -7.32
N ASN A 258 12.79 -6.90 -7.63
CA ASN A 258 11.67 -6.62 -6.72
C ASN A 258 10.96 -7.90 -6.22
N VAL A 259 11.52 -9.07 -6.53
CA VAL A 259 11.24 -10.37 -5.88
C VAL A 259 12.54 -10.87 -5.20
N LEU A 260 13.57 -10.01 -5.13
CA LEU A 260 14.95 -10.29 -4.74
C LEU A 260 15.24 -9.83 -3.31
#